data_AF-A0A3D0D0V3-F1
#
_entry.id   AF-A0A3D0D0V3-F1
#
_cell.length_a   1.000
_cell.length_b   1.000
_cell.length_c   1.000
_cell.angle_alpha   90.00
_cell.angle_beta   90.00
_cell.angle_gamma   90.00
#
_symmetry.space_group_name_H-M   'P 1'
#
loop_
_entity.id
_entity.type
_entity.pdbx_description
1 polymer ?
#
loop_
_entity_poly.entity_id
_entity_poly.type
_entity_poly.pdbx_seq_one_letter_code
_entity_poly.pdbx_strand_id
1 'polypeptide(L)'
;MGRGAFVSENSLHSAIHALQSTSAYHQCLLLVHPSIRRLEQATDEVHTRYGWLRLCIGLELSTALLTVPPPQRPWVARQWFETRMRELAPGPLLCSEIDLLFEPTLDLDPLWLLRHCSRTTALVVVWAGSYQDGVLAYAVPGHAHYRIWRQPSVTVTVLE
;
A
#
# COMPACT_ATOMS: atom_id res chain seq x y z
N MET A 1 -20.80 -15.42 5.75
CA MET A 1 -20.97 -14.03 5.27
C MET A 1 -19.67 -13.59 4.62
N GLY A 2 -19.43 -13.99 3.38
CA GLY A 2 -18.25 -13.60 2.60
C GLY A 2 -18.73 -12.68 1.49
N ARG A 3 -18.28 -11.41 1.50
CA ARG A 3 -18.56 -10.49 0.39
C ARG A 3 -17.64 -10.87 -0.77
N GLY A 4 -18.24 -11.43 -1.81
CA GLY A 4 -17.58 -11.81 -3.05
C GLY A 4 -17.01 -10.59 -3.77
N ALA A 5 -15.84 -10.79 -4.37
CA ALA A 5 -15.21 -9.84 -5.27
C ALA A 5 -16.04 -9.77 -6.56
N PHE A 6 -16.57 -8.59 -6.86
CA PHE A 6 -17.09 -8.25 -8.19
C PHE A 6 -15.95 -7.65 -9.01
N VAL A 7 -15.67 -8.25 -10.17
CA VAL A 7 -14.70 -7.77 -11.16
C VAL A 7 -15.50 -7.33 -12.39
N SER A 8 -15.38 -6.06 -12.74
CA SER A 8 -15.70 -5.50 -14.07
C SER A 8 -14.98 -4.17 -14.20
N GLU A 9 -14.27 -3.94 -15.32
CA GLU A 9 -13.82 -2.75 -16.09
C GLU A 9 -13.98 -1.30 -15.54
N ASN A 10 -14.78 -1.08 -14.48
CA ASN A 10 -14.89 0.11 -13.64
C ASN A 10 -14.33 -0.12 -12.21
N SER A 11 -13.51 -1.16 -11.99
CA SER A 11 -13.15 -1.68 -10.67
C SER A 11 -12.33 -0.71 -9.81
N LEU A 12 -11.41 0.06 -10.42
CA LEU A 12 -10.55 1.02 -9.72
C LEU A 12 -11.36 2.19 -9.11
N HIS A 13 -12.09 2.91 -9.96
CA HIS A 13 -12.89 4.06 -9.53
C HIS A 13 -14.02 3.65 -8.59
N SER A 14 -14.62 2.48 -8.81
CA SER A 14 -15.63 1.92 -7.91
C SER A 14 -15.05 1.58 -6.54
N ALA A 15 -13.85 0.99 -6.49
CA ALA A 15 -13.16 0.70 -5.23
C ALA A 15 -12.77 1.99 -4.49
N ILE A 16 -12.34 3.02 -5.21
CA ILE A 16 -12.05 4.34 -4.64
C ILE A 16 -13.31 4.99 -4.09
N HIS A 17 -14.41 4.99 -4.84
CA HIS A 17 -15.68 5.53 -4.35
C HIS A 17 -16.14 4.79 -3.09
N ALA A 18 -16.00 3.46 -3.05
CA ALA A 18 -16.29 2.65 -1.87
C ALA A 18 -15.39 3.02 -0.67
N LEU A 19 -14.11 3.30 -0.89
CA LEU A 19 -13.19 3.77 0.16
C LEU A 19 -13.69 5.09 0.77
N GLN A 20 -14.11 6.04 -0.07
CA GLN A 20 -14.60 7.35 0.36
C GLN A 20 -15.96 7.28 1.06
N SER A 21 -16.85 6.36 0.66
CA SER A 21 -18.20 6.24 1.21
C SER A 21 -18.29 5.40 2.50
N THR A 22 -17.23 4.68 2.87
CA THR A 22 -17.28 3.71 3.96
C THR A 22 -16.68 4.28 5.26
N SER A 23 -17.44 4.17 6.37
CA SER A 23 -16.93 4.38 7.74
C SER A 23 -16.25 3.10 8.25
N ALA A 24 -15.32 2.55 7.46
CA ALA A 24 -14.62 1.31 7.82
C ALA A 24 -13.59 1.61 8.89
N TYR A 25 -13.38 0.64 9.78
CA TYR A 25 -12.37 0.73 10.85
C TYR A 25 -10.93 0.85 10.32
N HIS A 26 -10.68 0.42 9.08
CA HIS A 26 -9.44 0.60 8.34
C HIS A 26 -9.77 1.13 6.93
N GLN A 27 -9.22 2.28 6.55
CA GLN A 27 -9.38 2.85 5.21
C GLN A 27 -8.10 2.59 4.38
N CYS A 28 -7.81 1.31 4.13
CA CYS A 28 -6.69 0.88 3.29
C CYS A 28 -7.19 0.15 2.05
N LEU A 29 -6.90 0.70 0.87
CA LEU A 29 -7.15 0.10 -0.43
C LEU A 29 -5.82 -0.27 -1.10
N LEU A 30 -5.64 -1.53 -1.47
CA LEU A 30 -4.50 -1.98 -2.27
C LEU A 30 -4.88 -2.04 -3.75
N LEU A 31 -4.09 -1.37 -4.60
CA LEU A 31 -4.14 -1.47 -6.05
C LEU A 31 -3.14 -2.55 -6.49
N VAL A 32 -3.62 -3.76 -6.78
CA VAL A 32 -2.78 -4.94 -6.97
C VAL A 32 -2.66 -5.27 -8.46
N HIS A 33 -1.42 -5.36 -8.94
CA HIS A 33 -1.11 -5.90 -10.26
C HIS A 33 0.37 -6.31 -10.35
N PRO A 34 0.73 -7.36 -11.11
CA PRO A 34 2.14 -7.78 -11.23
C PRO A 34 2.96 -6.88 -12.17
N SER A 35 2.32 -6.21 -13.14
CA SER A 35 2.99 -5.28 -14.07
C SER A 35 3.12 -3.89 -13.47
N ILE A 36 4.37 -3.44 -13.28
CA ILE A 36 4.70 -2.09 -12.81
C ILE A 36 4.10 -1.01 -13.73
N ARG A 37 4.19 -1.20 -15.05
CA ARG A 37 3.60 -0.27 -16.03
C ARG A 37 2.11 -0.03 -15.77
N ARG A 38 1.35 -1.09 -15.45
CA ARG A 38 -0.09 -0.97 -15.20
C ARG A 38 -0.39 -0.22 -13.89
N LEU A 39 0.44 -0.46 -12.88
CA LEU A 39 0.38 0.24 -11.60
C LEU A 39 0.70 1.73 -11.75
N GLU A 40 1.71 2.09 -12.56
CA GLU A 40 2.04 3.47 -12.90
C GLU A 40 0.86 4.15 -13.61
N GLN A 41 0.27 3.49 -14.61
CA GLN A 41 -0.92 4.00 -15.31
C GLN A 41 -2.09 4.26 -14.34
N ALA A 42 -2.38 3.33 -13.43
CA ALA A 42 -3.43 3.54 -12.42
C ALA A 42 -3.08 4.69 -11.46
N THR A 43 -1.80 4.84 -11.10
CA THR A 43 -1.34 5.93 -10.23
C THR A 43 -1.59 7.29 -10.90
N ASP A 44 -1.25 7.41 -12.19
CA ASP A 44 -1.45 8.64 -12.96
C ASP A 44 -2.95 8.94 -13.21
N GLU A 45 -3.75 7.90 -13.45
CA GLU A 45 -5.21 7.98 -13.57
C GLU A 45 -5.83 8.53 -12.27
N VAL A 46 -5.47 7.95 -11.12
CA VAL A 46 -5.94 8.40 -9.80
C VAL A 46 -5.46 9.82 -9.50
N HIS A 47 -4.18 10.12 -9.75
CA HIS A 47 -3.64 11.45 -9.51
C HIS A 47 -4.34 12.52 -10.36
N THR A 48 -4.53 12.25 -11.66
CA THR A 48 -5.21 13.16 -12.58
C THR A 48 -6.68 13.36 -12.21
N ARG A 49 -7.37 12.30 -11.80
CA ARG A 49 -8.81 12.34 -11.53
C ARG A 49 -9.15 12.98 -10.18
N TYR A 50 -8.35 12.69 -9.15
CA TYR A 50 -8.68 13.05 -7.78
C TYR A 50 -7.74 14.09 -7.15
N GLY A 51 -6.58 14.35 -7.75
CA GLY A 51 -5.62 15.34 -7.24
C GLY A 51 -5.00 15.00 -5.89
N TRP A 52 -5.04 13.73 -5.48
CA TRP A 52 -4.53 13.30 -4.18
C TRP A 52 -3.01 13.43 -4.08
N LEU A 53 -2.54 13.66 -2.85
CA LEU A 53 -1.12 13.71 -2.54
C LEU A 53 -0.48 12.34 -2.80
N ARG A 54 0.62 12.35 -3.55
CA ARG A 54 1.47 11.18 -3.77
C ARG A 54 2.53 11.10 -2.69
N LEU A 55 2.72 9.91 -2.13
CA LEU A 55 3.78 9.60 -1.19
C LEU A 55 4.65 8.47 -1.77
N CYS A 56 5.83 8.82 -2.26
CA CYS A 56 6.85 7.87 -2.71
C CYS A 56 7.63 7.36 -1.50
N ILE A 57 7.15 6.26 -0.90
CA ILE A 57 7.63 5.78 0.41
C ILE A 57 9.11 5.41 0.34
N GLY A 58 9.53 4.67 -0.67
CA GLY A 58 10.93 4.27 -0.84
C GLY A 58 11.87 5.46 -0.94
N LEU A 59 11.49 6.49 -1.71
CA LEU A 59 12.27 7.71 -1.85
C LEU A 59 12.38 8.49 -0.52
N GLU A 60 11.26 8.77 0.14
CA GLU A 60 11.31 9.54 1.40
C GLU A 60 11.95 8.73 2.55
N LEU A 61 11.67 7.43 2.65
CA LEU A 61 12.25 6.56 3.68
C LEU A 61 13.75 6.36 3.46
N SER A 62 14.19 6.13 2.22
CA SER A 62 15.63 6.01 1.94
C SER A 62 16.38 7.29 2.34
N THR A 63 15.80 8.46 2.06
CA THR A 63 16.33 9.77 2.48
C THR A 63 16.43 9.86 4.01
N ALA A 64 15.38 9.44 4.73
CA ALA A 64 15.37 9.45 6.19
C ALA A 64 16.41 8.50 6.82
N LEU A 65 16.80 7.43 6.11
CA LEU A 65 17.75 6.43 6.58
C LEU A 65 19.20 6.69 6.17
N LEU A 66 19.48 7.70 5.33
CA LEU A 66 20.82 7.95 4.76
C LEU A 66 21.93 8.02 5.81
N THR A 67 21.67 8.71 6.92
CA THR A 67 22.65 8.92 8.01
C THR A 67 22.44 7.97 9.19
N VAL A 68 21.46 7.07 9.11
CA VAL A 68 21.08 6.17 10.21
C VAL A 68 21.95 4.91 10.16
N PRO A 69 22.68 4.58 11.26
CA PRO A 69 23.46 3.35 11.35
C PRO A 69 22.57 2.11 11.20
N PRO A 70 23.03 1.02 10.53
CA PRO A 70 22.20 -0.16 10.26
C PRO A 70 21.42 -0.73 11.46
N PRO A 71 22.00 -0.84 12.68
CA PRO A 71 21.27 -1.37 13.84
C PRO A 71 20.06 -0.54 14.28
N GLN A 72 20.00 0.74 13.89
CA GLN A 72 18.91 1.65 14.26
C GLN A 72 17.84 1.77 13.16
N ARG A 73 18.15 1.35 11.93
CA ARG A 73 17.27 1.53 10.76
C ARG A 73 15.88 0.90 10.92
N PRO A 74 15.71 -0.32 11.48
CA PRO A 74 14.37 -0.89 11.72
C PRO A 74 13.45 0.05 12.51
N TRP A 75 13.97 0.54 13.63
CA TRP A 75 13.21 1.42 14.53
C TRP A 75 12.92 2.78 13.88
N VAL A 76 13.93 3.40 13.25
CA VAL A 76 13.74 4.68 12.55
C VAL A 76 12.75 4.54 11.39
N ALA A 77 12.81 3.44 10.64
CA ALA A 77 11.91 3.20 9.52
C ALA A 77 10.44 3.09 9.96
N ARG A 78 10.17 2.31 11.02
CA ARG A 78 8.82 2.25 11.62
C ARG A 78 8.37 3.63 12.09
N GLN A 79 9.20 4.33 12.88
CA GLN A 79 8.83 5.63 13.43
C GLN A 79 8.57 6.66 12.33
N TRP A 80 9.42 6.68 11.30
CA TRP A 80 9.27 7.54 10.14
C TRP A 80 7.93 7.26 9.45
N PHE A 81 7.62 5.99 9.18
CA PHE A 81 6.39 5.59 8.50
C PHE A 81 5.15 6.05 9.28
N GLU A 82 5.06 5.71 10.57
CA GLU A 82 3.93 6.07 11.41
C GLU A 82 3.77 7.59 11.57
N THR A 83 4.88 8.32 11.69
CA THR A 83 4.88 9.78 11.82
C THR A 83 4.43 10.43 10.53
N ARG A 84 4.97 10.00 9.38
CA ARG A 84 4.64 10.56 8.07
C ARG A 84 3.16 10.36 7.72
N MET A 85 2.61 9.18 7.98
CA MET A 85 1.18 8.93 7.76
C MET A 85 0.30 9.81 8.66
N ARG A 86 0.74 10.09 9.89
CA ARG A 86 0.00 10.94 10.84
C ARG A 86 0.03 12.42 10.43
N GLU A 87 1.16 12.93 9.95
CA GLU A 87 1.29 14.31 9.44
C GLU A 87 0.40 14.56 8.23
N LEU A 88 0.18 13.52 7.42
CA LEU A 88 -0.60 13.58 6.18
C LEU A 88 -2.06 13.12 6.38
N ALA A 89 -2.49 12.92 7.62
CA ALA A 89 -3.87 12.62 7.95
C ALA A 89 -4.80 13.80 7.58
N PRO A 90 -6.06 13.55 7.18
CA PRO A 90 -6.73 12.25 7.14
C PRO A 90 -6.58 11.47 5.82
N GLY A 91 -5.85 11.98 4.82
CA GLY A 91 -5.77 11.39 3.47
C GLY A 91 -6.99 11.69 2.59
N PRO A 92 -7.23 10.94 1.49
CA PRO A 92 -6.48 9.76 1.04
C PRO A 92 -5.08 10.07 0.50
N LEU A 93 -4.11 9.21 0.83
CA LEU A 93 -2.75 9.25 0.31
C LEU A 93 -2.55 8.18 -0.76
N LEU A 94 -1.99 8.58 -1.91
CA LEU A 94 -1.57 7.64 -2.95
C LEU A 94 -0.12 7.22 -2.69
N CYS A 95 0.04 6.07 -2.03
CA CYS A 95 1.30 5.51 -1.61
C CYS A 95 1.92 4.62 -2.72
N SER A 96 3.19 4.86 -3.03
CA SER A 96 3.95 4.11 -4.04
C SER A 96 5.37 3.80 -3.55
N GLU A 97 6.13 3.02 -4.32
CA GLU A 97 7.53 2.64 -4.01
C GLU A 97 7.67 1.99 -2.63
N ILE A 98 6.80 1.04 -2.30
CA ILE A 98 6.77 0.38 -0.99
C ILE A 98 7.87 -0.68 -0.80
N ASP A 99 8.70 -0.93 -1.82
CA ASP A 99 9.73 -1.99 -1.86
C ASP A 99 10.64 -1.97 -0.64
N LEU A 100 11.03 -0.77 -0.20
CA LEU A 100 11.93 -0.61 0.93
C LEU A 100 11.32 -1.14 2.24
N LEU A 101 9.99 -1.18 2.38
CA LEU A 101 9.33 -1.76 3.54
C LEU A 101 9.56 -3.29 3.64
N PHE A 102 9.86 -3.94 2.51
CA PHE A 102 10.09 -5.39 2.45
C PHE A 102 11.57 -5.76 2.61
N GLU A 103 12.46 -4.79 2.77
CA GLU A 103 13.88 -5.03 3.03
C GLU A 103 14.05 -5.85 4.31
N PRO A 104 14.66 -7.05 4.25
CA PRO A 104 14.83 -7.89 5.43
C PRO A 104 15.59 -7.20 6.56
N THR A 105 16.51 -6.28 6.22
CA THR A 105 17.31 -5.54 7.20
C THR A 105 16.52 -4.52 8.01
N LEU A 106 15.31 -4.14 7.56
CA LEU A 106 14.43 -3.22 8.30
C LEU A 106 13.46 -3.94 9.24
N ASP A 107 13.34 -5.27 9.14
CA ASP A 107 12.52 -6.10 10.03
C ASP A 107 11.09 -5.55 10.24
N LEU A 108 10.45 -5.12 9.15
CA LEU A 108 9.09 -4.58 9.18
C LEU A 108 8.07 -5.64 8.76
N ASP A 109 6.84 -5.48 9.25
CA ASP A 109 5.65 -6.09 8.66
C ASP A 109 4.90 -5.02 7.86
N PRO A 110 5.06 -4.96 6.52
CA PRO A 110 4.52 -3.88 5.71
C PRO A 110 2.99 -3.85 5.71
N LEU A 111 2.34 -5.01 5.63
CA LEU A 111 0.88 -5.07 5.62
C LEU A 111 0.32 -4.64 6.98
N TRP A 112 0.96 -5.06 8.08
CA TRP A 112 0.56 -4.59 9.41
C TRP A 112 0.73 -3.07 9.55
N LEU A 113 1.85 -2.49 9.09
CA LEU A 113 2.09 -1.04 9.15
C LEU A 113 1.03 -0.26 8.38
N LEU A 114 0.73 -0.66 7.15
CA LEU A 114 -0.30 -0.04 6.31
C LEU A 114 -1.67 -0.11 7.01
N ARG A 115 -2.02 -1.27 7.56
CA ARG A 115 -3.27 -1.45 8.33
C ARG A 115 -3.31 -0.57 9.56
N HIS A 116 -2.24 -0.56 10.34
CA HIS A 116 -2.13 0.21 11.57
C HIS A 116 -2.35 1.71 11.30
N CYS A 117 -1.64 2.27 10.31
CA CYS A 117 -1.78 3.68 9.94
C CYS A 117 -3.12 4.00 9.26
N SER A 118 -3.73 3.04 8.57
CA SER A 118 -5.03 3.22 7.90
C SER A 118 -6.23 3.47 8.81
N ARG A 119 -6.03 3.37 10.12
CA ARG A 119 -7.02 3.69 11.15
C ARG A 119 -7.23 5.20 11.31
N THR A 120 -6.22 6.00 10.97
CA THR A 120 -6.22 7.46 11.13
C THR A 120 -6.04 8.20 9.80
N THR A 121 -5.45 7.54 8.81
CA THR A 121 -5.12 8.14 7.52
C THR A 121 -5.59 7.22 6.41
N ALA A 122 -6.48 7.66 5.53
CA ALA A 122 -6.90 6.86 4.38
C ALA A 122 -5.72 6.62 3.43
N LEU A 123 -5.49 5.37 3.05
CA LEU A 123 -4.37 4.94 2.20
C LEU A 123 -4.89 4.25 0.93
N VAL A 124 -4.33 4.64 -0.21
CA VAL A 124 -4.44 3.93 -1.48
C VAL A 124 -3.02 3.55 -1.91
N VAL A 125 -2.73 2.25 -1.92
CA VAL A 125 -1.36 1.74 -1.98
C VAL A 125 -1.14 0.95 -3.25
N VAL A 126 -0.13 1.33 -4.02
CA VAL A 126 0.34 0.60 -5.19
C VAL A 126 1.06 -0.68 -4.75
N TRP A 127 0.58 -1.84 -5.21
CA TRP A 127 1.05 -3.14 -4.74
C TRP A 127 1.48 -4.03 -5.90
N ALA A 128 2.80 -4.11 -6.12
CA ALA A 128 3.44 -4.94 -7.13
C ALA A 128 3.37 -6.42 -6.76
N GLY A 129 2.30 -7.09 -7.18
CA GLY A 129 2.02 -8.46 -6.77
C GLY A 129 0.71 -9.00 -7.31
N SER A 130 0.14 -9.97 -6.61
CA SER A 130 -1.09 -10.64 -7.02
C SER A 130 -2.04 -10.84 -5.86
N TYR A 131 -3.33 -10.96 -6.16
CA TYR A 131 -4.35 -11.34 -5.20
C TYR A 131 -5.28 -12.37 -5.86
N GLN A 132 -5.23 -13.61 -5.36
CA GLN A 132 -5.97 -14.74 -5.91
C GLN A 132 -6.45 -15.61 -4.75
N ASP A 133 -7.70 -16.05 -4.79
CA ASP A 133 -8.31 -16.95 -3.79
C ASP A 133 -8.10 -16.53 -2.32
N GLY A 134 -8.16 -15.21 -2.05
CA GLY A 134 -7.98 -14.67 -0.71
C GLY A 134 -6.52 -14.61 -0.23
N VAL A 135 -5.57 -14.88 -1.11
CA VAL A 135 -4.12 -14.81 -0.84
C VAL A 135 -3.54 -13.59 -1.55
N LEU A 136 -3.03 -12.64 -0.77
CA LEU A 136 -2.25 -11.51 -1.26
C LEU A 136 -0.78 -11.90 -1.32
N ALA A 137 -0.13 -11.62 -2.45
CA ALA A 137 1.31 -11.78 -2.61
C ALA A 137 1.95 -10.45 -3.02
N TYR A 138 3.13 -10.17 -2.51
CA TYR A 138 4.01 -9.10 -2.98
C TYR A 138 5.22 -9.70 -3.68
N ALA A 139 5.67 -9.07 -4.77
CA ALA A 139 6.69 -9.57 -5.68
C ALA A 139 6.34 -10.95 -6.28
N VAL A 140 7.31 -11.57 -6.98
CA VAL A 140 7.19 -12.91 -7.59
C VAL A 140 7.96 -13.96 -6.79
N PRO A 141 7.55 -15.25 -6.80
CA PRO A 141 8.32 -16.32 -6.16
C PRO A 141 9.79 -16.33 -6.60
N GLY A 142 10.71 -16.46 -5.64
CA GLY A 142 12.15 -16.39 -5.89
C GLY A 142 12.76 -14.99 -5.74
N HIS A 143 11.94 -13.94 -5.60
CA HIS A 143 12.41 -12.60 -5.25
C HIS A 143 12.66 -12.49 -3.73
N ALA A 144 13.70 -11.77 -3.30
CA ALA A 144 14.04 -11.61 -1.87
C ALA A 144 12.88 -10.97 -1.05
N HIS A 145 12.11 -10.11 -1.71
CA HIS A 145 10.95 -9.43 -1.13
C HIS A 145 9.64 -10.23 -1.22
N TYR A 146 9.67 -11.46 -1.76
CA TYR A 146 8.46 -12.27 -1.91
C TYR A 146 7.84 -12.59 -0.55
N ARG A 147 6.56 -12.24 -0.39
CA ARG A 147 5.79 -12.46 0.84
C ARG A 147 4.33 -12.72 0.49
N ILE A 148 3.65 -13.50 1.33
CA ILE A 148 2.24 -13.83 1.16
C ILE A 148 1.45 -13.62 2.45
N TRP A 149 0.20 -13.20 2.31
CA TRP A 149 -0.76 -13.04 3.40
C TRP A 149 -2.09 -13.69 3.01
N ARG A 150 -2.56 -14.63 3.84
CA ARG A 150 -3.92 -15.18 3.71
C ARG A 150 -4.89 -14.25 4.43
N GLN A 151 -6.00 -13.93 3.78
CA GLN A 151 -7.06 -13.08 4.34
C GLN A 151 -6.51 -11.75 4.90
N PRO A 152 -5.94 -10.89 4.02
CA PRO A 152 -5.14 -9.72 4.44
C PRO A 152 -5.94 -8.67 5.23
N SER A 153 -7.27 -8.80 5.32
CA SER A 153 -8.17 -7.94 6.10
C SER A 153 -8.05 -6.46 5.74
N VAL A 154 -7.80 -6.19 4.45
CA VAL A 154 -7.80 -4.87 3.80
C VAL A 154 -8.61 -4.97 2.52
N THR A 155 -9.07 -3.84 1.99
CA THR A 155 -9.74 -3.81 0.70
C THR A 155 -8.69 -3.98 -0.41
N VAL A 156 -8.95 -4.89 -1.34
CA VAL A 156 -8.05 -5.16 -2.47
C VAL A 156 -8.84 -4.99 -3.76
N THR A 157 -8.29 -4.23 -4.71
CA THR A 157 -8.75 -4.21 -6.10
C THR A 157 -7.62 -4.71 -6.98
N VAL A 158 -7.91 -5.73 -7.78
CA VAL A 158 -6.97 -6.22 -8.80
C VAL A 158 -7.24 -5.41 -10.06
N LEU A 159 -6.19 -4.77 -10.59
CA LEU A 159 -6.32 -4.00 -11.82
C LEU A 159 -6.42 -4.96 -13.01
N GLU A 160 -7.23 -4.60 -13.99
CA GLU A 160 -7.31 -5.28 -15.29
C GLU A 160 -6.22 -4.78 -16.23
#